data_AF-A0A1G4FHU8-F1
#
_entry.id   AF-A0A1G4FHU8-F1
#
_cell.length_a   1.000
_cell.length_b   1.000
_cell.length_c   1.000
_cell.angle_alpha   90.00
_cell.angle_beta   90.00
_cell.angle_gamma   90.00
#
_symmetry.space_group_name_H-M   'P 1'
#
loop_
_entity.id
_entity.type
_entity.pdbx_description
1 polymer ?
#
loop_
_entity_poly.entity_id
_entity_poly.type
_entity_poly.pdbx_seq_one_letter_code
_entity_poly.pdbx_strand_id
1 'polypeptide(L)'
;MDWLKELLKKAGIDESKIDGIVGDMNKEMPKYLIPKDKYNEVSEAKKQLENDIKERDKQLKDLEGEVKGNEELEKTIKVLQETNKTTKEQYEAKLKDMTINAAIQSKLTDTKYPDLLTTKFDKTKLAVNTDGSVTGIDEQLTAIKEQYKDLFMPVIEGREPYNKEKNPNGIKNPWSKEHFNLTEQGKLLRENPELAKQLMASTK
;
A
#
# COMPACT_ATOMS: atom_id res chain seq x y z
N MET A 1 -2.59 -17.95 -16.38
CA MET A 1 -2.69 -17.82 -14.90
C MET A 1 -2.88 -19.19 -14.26
N ASP A 2 -2.35 -20.26 -14.84
CA ASP A 2 -2.63 -21.61 -14.36
C ASP A 2 -1.93 -21.88 -13.02
N TRP A 3 -0.78 -21.23 -12.79
CA TRP A 3 -0.08 -21.22 -11.50
C TRP A 3 -0.97 -20.70 -10.35
N LEU A 4 -1.82 -19.69 -10.60
CA LEU A 4 -2.72 -19.12 -9.61
C LEU A 4 -3.90 -20.06 -9.34
N LYS A 5 -4.46 -20.68 -10.40
CA LYS A 5 -5.50 -21.69 -10.26
C LYS A 5 -5.01 -22.89 -9.42
N GLU A 6 -3.80 -23.37 -9.69
CA GLU A 6 -3.17 -24.43 -8.89
C GLU A 6 -2.95 -24.04 -7.43
N LEU A 7 -2.54 -22.79 -7.18
CA LEU A 7 -2.36 -22.28 -5.82
C LEU A 7 -3.69 -22.23 -5.05
N LEU A 8 -4.76 -21.76 -5.69
CA LEU A 8 -6.10 -21.71 -5.10
C LEU A 8 -6.69 -23.11 -4.85
N LYS A 9 -6.44 -24.08 -5.74
CA LYS A 9 -6.80 -25.50 -5.51
C LYS A 9 -6.05 -26.08 -4.31
N LYS A 10 -4.74 -25.84 -4.20
CA LYS A 10 -3.93 -26.27 -3.04
C LYS A 10 -4.38 -25.61 -1.74
N ALA A 11 -4.89 -24.38 -1.80
CA ALA A 11 -5.46 -23.67 -0.66
C ALA A 11 -6.86 -24.19 -0.26
N GLY A 12 -7.41 -25.19 -0.96
CA GLY A 12 -8.71 -25.79 -0.65
C GLY A 12 -9.91 -24.96 -1.08
N ILE A 13 -9.74 -24.02 -2.02
CA ILE A 13 -10.87 -23.27 -2.58
C ILE A 13 -11.65 -24.15 -3.54
N ASP A 14 -12.97 -24.09 -3.44
CA ASP A 14 -13.91 -24.81 -4.29
C ASP A 14 -13.68 -24.48 -5.78
N GLU A 15 -13.49 -25.52 -6.59
CA GLU A 15 -13.18 -25.39 -8.03
C GLU A 15 -14.22 -24.57 -8.79
N SER A 16 -15.49 -24.59 -8.36
CA SER A 16 -16.56 -23.80 -8.99
C SER A 16 -16.38 -22.29 -8.83
N LYS A 17 -15.57 -21.84 -7.86
CA LYS A 17 -15.30 -20.42 -7.57
C LYS A 17 -13.96 -19.93 -8.11
N ILE A 18 -13.04 -20.85 -8.45
CA ILE A 18 -11.67 -20.51 -8.86
C ILE A 18 -11.65 -19.64 -10.12
N ASP A 19 -12.45 -19.99 -11.13
CA ASP A 19 -12.47 -19.20 -12.38
C ASP A 19 -13.00 -17.78 -12.17
N GLY A 20 -13.99 -17.60 -11.28
CA GLY A 20 -14.49 -16.28 -10.87
C GLY A 20 -13.43 -15.46 -10.14
N ILE A 21 -12.78 -16.05 -9.14
CA ILE A 21 -11.70 -15.39 -8.36
C ILE A 21 -10.55 -14.97 -9.29
N VAL A 22 -10.10 -15.86 -10.18
CA VAL A 22 -9.03 -15.53 -11.13
C VAL A 22 -9.47 -14.44 -12.12
N GLY A 23 -10.73 -14.43 -12.53
CA GLY A 23 -11.32 -13.38 -13.37
C GLY A 23 -11.31 -12.00 -12.69
N ASP A 24 -11.74 -11.93 -11.45
CA ASP A 24 -11.76 -10.69 -10.67
C ASP A 24 -10.34 -10.22 -10.34
N MET A 25 -9.45 -11.15 -9.98
CA MET A 25 -8.05 -10.82 -9.74
C MET A 25 -7.39 -10.28 -11.01
N ASN A 26 -7.68 -10.83 -12.20
CA ASN A 26 -7.14 -10.27 -13.45
C ASN A 26 -7.65 -8.85 -13.76
N LYS A 27 -8.84 -8.47 -13.28
CA LYS A 27 -9.39 -7.11 -13.46
C LYS A 27 -8.85 -6.13 -12.42
N GLU A 28 -8.69 -6.56 -11.18
CA GLU A 28 -8.26 -5.70 -10.08
C GLU A 28 -6.74 -5.61 -9.98
N MET A 29 -6.00 -6.69 -10.23
CA MET A 29 -4.54 -6.73 -10.07
C MET A 29 -3.81 -5.64 -10.88
N PRO A 30 -4.15 -5.36 -12.15
CA PRO A 30 -3.50 -4.28 -12.91
C PRO A 30 -3.76 -2.87 -12.34
N LYS A 31 -4.80 -2.68 -11.51
CA LYS A 31 -5.09 -1.40 -10.87
C LYS A 31 -4.20 -1.13 -9.65
N TYR A 32 -3.65 -2.19 -9.05
CA TYR A 32 -2.88 -2.12 -7.80
C TYR A 32 -1.43 -2.61 -7.95
N LEU A 33 -1.12 -3.39 -8.98
CA LEU A 33 0.20 -3.98 -9.21
C LEU A 33 0.64 -3.74 -10.65
N ILE A 34 1.89 -3.31 -10.80
CA ILE A 34 2.55 -3.21 -12.09
C ILE A 34 3.07 -4.62 -12.46
N PRO A 35 2.68 -5.18 -13.63
CA PRO A 35 3.18 -6.48 -14.07
C PRO A 35 4.71 -6.50 -14.14
N LYS A 36 5.32 -7.61 -13.72
CA LYS A 36 6.79 -7.77 -13.67
C LYS A 36 7.47 -7.46 -15.01
N ASP A 37 6.87 -7.87 -16.12
CA ASP A 37 7.41 -7.61 -17.45
C ASP A 37 7.46 -6.12 -17.78
N LYS A 38 6.42 -5.36 -17.39
CA LYS A 38 6.38 -3.90 -17.55
C LYS A 38 7.36 -3.19 -16.62
N TYR A 39 7.52 -3.67 -15.40
CA TYR A 39 8.55 -3.18 -14.49
C TYR A 39 9.95 -3.42 -15.05
N ASN A 40 10.23 -4.63 -15.56
CA ASN A 40 11.51 -4.98 -16.15
C ASN A 40 11.81 -4.12 -17.38
N GLU A 41 10.84 -3.96 -18.29
CA GLU A 41 10.97 -3.10 -19.49
C GLU A 41 11.37 -1.67 -19.11
N VAL A 42 10.69 -1.06 -18.13
CA VAL A 42 11.00 0.29 -17.65
C VAL A 42 12.35 0.33 -16.93
N SER A 43 12.70 -0.69 -16.14
CA SER A 43 13.98 -0.78 -15.43
C SER A 43 15.16 -0.90 -16.40
N GLU A 44 15.02 -1.72 -17.44
CA GLU A 44 16.01 -1.88 -18.50
C GLU A 44 16.14 -0.62 -19.34
N ALA A 45 15.03 0.00 -19.74
CA ALA A 45 15.04 1.27 -20.45
C ALA A 45 15.73 2.38 -19.63
N LYS A 46 15.48 2.44 -18.31
CA LYS A 46 16.16 3.37 -17.40
C LYS A 46 17.67 3.12 -17.37
N LYS A 47 18.10 1.87 -17.22
CA LYS A 47 19.54 1.51 -17.23
C LYS A 47 20.21 1.86 -18.55
N GLN A 48 19.52 1.62 -19.68
CA GLN A 48 20.05 1.99 -20.99
C GLN A 48 20.23 3.50 -21.12
N LEU A 49 19.22 4.28 -20.74
CA LEU A 49 19.30 5.75 -20.75
C LEU A 49 20.41 6.27 -19.82
N GLU A 50 20.60 5.67 -18.65
CA GLU A 50 21.70 6.01 -17.74
C GLU A 50 23.08 5.73 -18.36
N ASN A 51 23.21 4.66 -19.15
CA ASN A 51 24.44 4.35 -19.88
C ASN A 51 24.67 5.31 -21.04
N ASP A 52 23.64 5.59 -21.84
CA ASP A 52 23.71 6.53 -22.97
C ASP A 52 24.12 7.94 -22.50
N ILE A 53 23.62 8.39 -21.34
CA ILE A 53 24.02 9.67 -20.73
C ILE A 53 25.52 9.64 -20.37
N LYS A 54 26.02 8.56 -19.76
CA LYS A 54 27.44 8.44 -19.41
C LYS A 54 28.32 8.42 -20.67
N GLU A 55 27.89 7.75 -21.72
CA GLU A 55 28.61 7.72 -23.00
C GLU A 55 28.66 9.10 -23.64
N ARG A 56 27.54 9.83 -23.67
CA ARG A 56 27.50 11.22 -24.15
C ARG A 56 28.40 12.14 -23.35
N ASP A 57 28.41 12.04 -22.02
CA ASP A 57 29.29 12.84 -21.18
C ASP A 57 30.77 12.53 -21.44
N LYS A 58 31.09 11.27 -21.75
CA LYS A 58 32.44 10.88 -22.19
C LYS A 58 32.78 11.51 -23.54
N GLN A 59 31.89 11.39 -24.54
CA GLN A 59 32.08 12.00 -25.86
C GLN A 59 32.27 13.52 -25.78
N LEU A 60 31.52 14.20 -24.90
CA LEU A 60 31.70 15.64 -24.68
C LEU A 60 33.07 15.99 -24.09
N LYS A 61 33.61 15.16 -23.20
CA LYS A 61 34.98 15.34 -22.67
C LYS A 61 36.06 15.07 -23.72
N ASP A 62 35.86 14.04 -24.54
CA ASP A 62 36.79 13.72 -25.63
C ASP A 62 36.79 14.86 -26.66
N LEU A 63 35.62 15.35 -27.06
CA LEU A 63 35.46 16.53 -27.92
C LEU A 63 36.08 17.79 -27.31
N GLU A 64 35.98 18.00 -25.99
CA GLU A 64 36.64 19.14 -25.30
C GLU A 64 38.16 19.11 -25.52
N GLY A 65 38.76 17.92 -25.53
CA GLY A 65 40.17 17.73 -25.82
C GLY A 65 40.53 18.03 -27.27
N GLU A 66 39.66 17.66 -28.22
CA GLU A 66 39.88 17.83 -29.66
C GLU A 66 39.66 19.28 -30.14
N VAL A 67 38.76 20.03 -29.52
CA VAL A 67 38.45 21.42 -29.93
C VAL A 67 39.33 22.46 -29.24
N LYS A 68 40.37 22.04 -28.51
CA LYS A 68 41.30 22.94 -27.81
C LYS A 68 41.87 23.99 -28.77
N GLY A 69 41.63 25.26 -28.47
CA GLY A 69 42.02 26.41 -29.28
C GLY A 69 40.92 27.00 -30.15
N ASN A 70 39.71 26.42 -30.16
CA ASN A 70 38.51 27.05 -30.70
C ASN A 70 37.59 27.51 -29.55
N GLU A 71 37.70 28.79 -29.19
CA GLU A 71 36.99 29.38 -28.05
C GLU A 71 35.46 29.22 -28.12
N GLU A 72 34.87 29.22 -29.31
CA GLU A 72 33.42 29.09 -29.51
C GLU A 72 32.95 27.65 -29.27
N LEU A 73 33.71 26.66 -29.76
CA LEU A 73 33.43 25.25 -29.52
C LEU A 73 33.70 24.87 -28.05
N GLU A 74 34.77 25.36 -27.43
CA GLU A 74 35.05 25.13 -26.02
C GLU A 74 33.93 25.69 -25.11
N LYS A 75 33.43 26.90 -25.39
CA LYS A 75 32.28 27.46 -24.67
C LYS A 75 31.04 26.60 -24.84
N THR A 76 30.76 26.17 -26.06
CA THR A 76 29.58 25.33 -26.36
C THR A 76 29.64 24.00 -25.60
N ILE A 77 30.81 23.35 -25.56
CA ILE A 77 30.99 22.09 -24.82
C ILE A 77 30.79 22.28 -23.32
N LYS A 78 31.33 23.36 -22.73
CA LYS A 78 31.10 23.65 -21.30
C LYS A 78 29.62 23.88 -20.99
N VAL A 79 28.92 24.64 -21.84
CA VAL A 79 27.46 24.85 -21.70
C VAL A 79 26.71 23.52 -21.80
N LEU A 80 27.08 22.63 -22.73
CA LEU A 80 26.46 21.31 -22.87
C LEU A 80 26.72 20.42 -21.65
N GLN A 81 27.94 20.40 -21.12
CA GLN A 81 28.28 19.65 -19.91
C GLN A 81 27.50 20.15 -18.68
N GLU A 82 27.40 21.47 -18.50
CA GLU A 82 26.64 22.06 -17.41
C GLU A 82 25.14 21.80 -17.57
N THR A 83 24.61 21.95 -18.78
CA THR A 83 23.21 21.64 -19.10
C THR A 83 22.88 20.18 -18.82
N ASN A 84 23.72 19.23 -19.22
CA ASN A 84 23.54 17.80 -18.92
C ASN A 84 23.52 17.54 -17.42
N LYS A 85 24.46 18.14 -16.67
CA LYS A 85 24.53 18.01 -15.21
C LYS A 85 23.28 18.55 -14.54
N THR A 86 22.87 19.78 -14.85
CA THR A 86 21.65 20.40 -14.29
C THR A 86 20.41 19.60 -14.66
N THR A 87 20.31 19.14 -15.91
CA THR A 87 19.18 18.33 -16.39
C THR A 87 19.08 17.02 -15.62
N LYS A 88 20.22 16.35 -15.38
CA LYS A 88 20.28 15.12 -14.58
C LYS A 88 19.81 15.37 -13.14
N GLU A 89 20.33 16.40 -12.48
CA GLU A 89 19.92 16.77 -11.12
C GLU A 89 18.43 17.09 -11.03
N GLN A 90 17.87 17.80 -12.02
CA GLN A 90 16.44 18.11 -12.10
C GLN A 90 15.58 16.84 -12.29
N TYR A 91 16.01 15.90 -13.15
CA TYR A 91 15.30 14.65 -13.35
C TYR A 91 15.34 13.77 -12.10
N GLU A 92 16.50 13.65 -11.45
CA GLU A 92 16.64 12.90 -10.19
C GLU A 92 15.78 13.50 -9.09
N ALA A 93 15.74 14.84 -8.96
CA ALA A 93 14.87 15.53 -8.02
C ALA A 93 13.37 15.29 -8.33
N LYS A 94 12.97 15.37 -9.60
CA LYS A 94 11.58 15.14 -10.03
C LYS A 94 11.15 13.69 -9.79
N LEU A 95 12.03 12.72 -10.06
CA LEU A 95 11.77 11.31 -9.79
C LEU A 95 11.64 11.04 -8.29
N LYS A 96 12.52 11.63 -7.47
CA LYS A 96 12.44 11.55 -6.02
C LYS A 96 11.10 12.13 -5.51
N ASP A 97 10.73 13.33 -5.95
CA ASP A 97 9.48 13.96 -5.54
C ASP A 97 8.25 13.15 -5.98
N MET A 98 8.22 12.66 -7.22
CA MET A 98 7.14 11.82 -7.73
C MET A 98 7.01 10.51 -6.95
N THR A 99 8.13 9.86 -6.63
CA THR A 99 8.15 8.60 -5.85
C THR A 99 7.62 8.85 -4.43
N ILE A 100 8.07 9.92 -3.79
CA ILE A 100 7.60 10.33 -2.45
C ILE A 100 6.10 10.63 -2.48
N ASN A 101 5.63 11.43 -3.45
CA ASN A 101 4.21 11.78 -3.57
C ASN A 101 3.34 10.54 -3.78
N ALA A 102 3.75 9.63 -4.66
CA ALA A 102 3.03 8.39 -4.91
C ALA A 102 2.97 7.52 -3.65
N ALA A 103 4.08 7.40 -2.92
CA ALA A 103 4.13 6.64 -1.68
C ALA A 103 3.23 7.26 -0.59
N ILE A 104 3.22 8.58 -0.44
CA ILE A 104 2.31 9.29 0.48
C ILE A 104 0.85 9.05 0.10
N GLN A 105 0.49 9.24 -1.16
CA GLN A 105 -0.87 9.06 -1.65
C GLN A 105 -1.36 7.62 -1.45
N SER A 106 -0.48 6.62 -1.65
CA SER A 106 -0.81 5.21 -1.39
C SER A 106 -1.13 4.90 0.08
N LYS A 107 -0.66 5.73 1.01
CA LYS A 107 -0.88 5.58 2.46
C LYS A 107 -2.09 6.37 2.97
N LEU A 108 -2.62 7.31 2.17
CA LEU A 108 -3.75 8.18 2.49
C LEU A 108 -5.08 7.64 1.94
N THR A 109 -5.25 6.32 1.88
CA THR A 109 -6.49 5.69 1.37
C THR A 109 -7.67 5.79 2.34
N ASP A 110 -7.39 6.08 3.61
CA ASP A 110 -8.37 6.17 4.70
C ASP A 110 -8.81 7.61 5.00
N THR A 111 -8.56 8.55 4.09
CA THR A 111 -9.04 9.93 4.16
C THR A 111 -9.88 10.29 2.95
N LYS A 112 -10.85 11.18 3.14
CA LYS A 112 -11.65 11.75 2.04
C LYS A 112 -10.89 12.83 1.25
N TYR A 113 -9.83 13.40 1.84
CA TYR A 113 -9.08 14.53 1.27
C TYR A 113 -7.55 14.28 1.32
N PRO A 114 -7.04 13.29 0.57
CA PRO A 114 -5.61 12.92 0.58
C PRO A 114 -4.69 14.08 0.14
N ASP A 115 -5.16 14.93 -0.77
CA ASP A 115 -4.37 16.06 -1.28
C ASP A 115 -4.05 17.10 -0.18
N LEU A 116 -4.97 17.31 0.76
CA LEU A 116 -4.78 18.24 1.87
C LEU A 116 -3.72 17.75 2.86
N LEU A 117 -3.66 16.43 3.06
CA LEU A 117 -2.72 15.80 3.99
C LEU A 117 -1.34 15.60 3.37
N THR A 118 -1.25 15.49 2.04
CA THR A 118 0.04 15.34 1.33
C THR A 118 1.01 16.49 1.65
N THR A 119 0.51 17.72 1.79
CA THR A 119 1.35 18.89 2.13
C THR A 119 1.84 18.92 3.58
N LYS A 120 1.30 18.05 4.44
CA LYS A 120 1.69 17.95 5.86
C LYS A 120 2.90 17.06 6.08
N PHE A 121 3.28 16.27 5.06
CA PHE A 121 4.50 15.47 5.11
C PHE A 121 5.73 16.34 4.87
N ASP A 122 6.72 16.17 5.73
CA ASP A 122 8.06 16.72 5.55
C ASP A 122 8.85 15.81 4.61
N LYS A 123 8.79 16.13 3.32
CA LYS A 123 9.48 15.40 2.24
C LYS A 123 11.00 15.39 2.41
N THR A 124 11.57 16.34 3.15
CA THR A 124 13.03 16.41 3.34
C THR A 124 13.56 15.29 4.25
N LYS A 125 12.69 14.77 5.13
CA LYS A 125 12.97 13.64 6.01
C LYS A 125 12.64 12.28 5.41
N LEU A 126 12.15 12.24 4.17
CA LEU A 126 11.79 11.02 3.46
C LEU A 126 12.94 10.56 2.56
N ALA A 127 13.31 9.30 2.68
CA ALA A 127 14.36 8.68 1.89
C ALA A 127 13.76 7.63 0.94
N VAL A 128 14.14 7.72 -0.33
CA VAL A 128 13.80 6.72 -1.35
C VAL A 128 14.90 5.66 -1.35
N ASN A 129 14.50 4.42 -1.07
CA ASN A 129 15.38 3.26 -1.06
C ASN A 129 15.66 2.76 -2.47
N THR A 130 16.64 1.86 -2.60
CA THR A 130 17.04 1.25 -3.87
C THR A 130 15.96 0.36 -4.50
N ASP A 131 15.02 -0.13 -3.71
CA ASP A 131 13.86 -0.91 -4.15
C ASP A 131 12.66 -0.03 -4.56
N GLY A 132 12.79 1.30 -4.47
CA GLY A 132 11.73 2.26 -4.75
C GLY A 132 10.76 2.48 -3.59
N SER A 133 10.95 1.81 -2.44
CA SER A 133 10.19 2.09 -1.22
C SER A 133 10.64 3.41 -0.58
N VAL A 134 9.73 4.06 0.16
CA VAL A 134 10.02 5.32 0.85
C VAL A 134 9.90 5.13 2.36
N THR A 135 10.97 5.42 3.08
CA THR A 135 11.03 5.31 4.55
C THR A 135 10.65 6.64 5.22
N GLY A 136 10.16 6.55 6.46
CA GLY A 136 9.76 7.71 7.28
C GLY A 136 8.32 8.18 7.04
N ILE A 137 7.60 7.62 6.05
CA ILE A 137 6.19 7.99 5.81
C ILE A 137 5.30 7.51 6.97
N ASP A 138 5.48 6.28 7.46
CA ASP A 138 4.61 5.71 8.49
C ASP A 138 4.71 6.45 9.84
N GLU A 139 5.91 6.92 10.21
CA GLU A 139 6.12 7.73 11.41
C GLU A 139 5.39 9.07 11.32
N GLN A 140 5.55 9.78 10.19
CA GLN A 140 4.85 11.04 9.97
C GLN A 140 3.34 10.85 9.85
N LEU A 141 2.89 9.78 9.20
CA LEU A 141 1.47 9.45 9.07
C LEU A 141 0.82 9.23 10.43
N THR A 142 1.51 8.56 11.35
CA THR A 142 1.00 8.35 12.72
C THR A 142 0.78 9.68 13.43
N ALA A 143 1.76 10.58 13.39
CA ALA A 143 1.64 11.92 13.97
C ALA A 143 0.52 12.75 13.31
N ILE A 144 0.38 12.67 11.97
CA ILE A 144 -0.69 13.34 11.23
C ILE A 144 -2.05 12.77 11.62
N LYS A 145 -2.19 11.45 11.76
CA LYS A 145 -3.44 10.81 12.22
C LYS A 145 -3.83 11.24 13.61
N GLU A 146 -2.87 11.42 14.52
CA GLU A 146 -3.14 11.89 15.87
C GLU A 146 -3.60 13.36 15.91
N GLN A 147 -3.00 14.22 15.08
CA GLN A 147 -3.31 15.65 15.02
C GLN A 147 -4.60 15.95 14.25
N TYR A 148 -4.90 15.17 13.21
CA TYR A 148 -5.99 15.42 12.27
C TYR A 148 -6.99 14.26 12.23
N LYS A 149 -7.34 13.70 13.39
CA LYS A 149 -8.24 12.54 13.52
C LYS A 149 -9.53 12.69 12.71
N ASP A 150 -10.11 13.89 12.71
CA ASP A 150 -11.38 14.19 12.01
C ASP A 150 -11.27 14.14 10.47
N LEU A 151 -10.06 14.18 9.92
CA LEU A 151 -9.81 14.08 8.47
C LEU A 151 -9.69 12.62 7.99
N PHE A 152 -9.58 11.67 8.92
CA PHE A 152 -9.52 10.24 8.63
C PHE A 152 -10.87 9.58 8.88
N MET A 153 -11.19 8.58 8.05
CA MET A 153 -12.41 7.80 8.22
C MET A 153 -12.31 6.96 9.50
N PRO A 154 -13.36 6.94 10.34
CA PRO A 154 -13.37 6.06 11.50
C PRO A 154 -13.31 4.60 11.03
N VAL A 155 -12.58 3.76 11.76
CA VAL A 155 -12.61 2.31 11.53
C VAL A 155 -13.99 1.82 11.96
N ILE A 156 -14.88 1.59 10.98
CA ILE A 156 -16.20 1.03 11.22
C ILE A 156 -16.03 -0.49 11.28
N GLU A 157 -15.77 -1.01 12.48
CA GLU A 157 -15.84 -2.46 12.72
C GLU A 157 -17.30 -2.84 12.93
N GLY A 158 -17.86 -3.61 11.99
CA GLY A 158 -19.16 -4.24 12.18
C GLY A 158 -19.06 -5.24 13.32
N ARG A 159 -19.95 -5.16 14.31
CA ARG A 159 -20.11 -6.26 15.27
C ARG A 159 -20.56 -7.49 14.52
N GLU A 160 -19.96 -8.64 14.81
CA GLU A 160 -20.39 -9.92 14.23
C GLU A 160 -21.91 -10.09 14.43
N PRO A 161 -22.68 -10.39 13.36
CA PRO A 161 -24.11 -10.61 13.48
C PRO A 161 -24.35 -11.82 14.38
N TYR A 162 -25.27 -11.66 15.33
CA TYR A 162 -25.64 -12.71 16.27
C TYR A 162 -26.18 -13.94 15.52
N ASN A 163 -25.36 -15.00 15.47
CA ASN A 163 -25.71 -16.26 14.82
C ASN A 163 -26.40 -17.18 15.84
N LYS A 164 -27.74 -17.32 15.72
CA LYS A 164 -28.58 -18.15 16.60
C LYS A 164 -28.16 -19.62 16.66
N GLU A 165 -27.37 -20.10 15.68
CA GLU A 165 -27.02 -21.52 15.53
C GLU A 165 -25.66 -21.90 16.11
N LYS A 166 -24.79 -20.93 16.44
CA LYS A 166 -23.51 -21.20 17.10
C LYS A 166 -23.60 -20.89 18.59
N ASN A 167 -24.00 -21.90 19.37
CA ASN A 167 -23.75 -21.93 20.80
C ASN A 167 -22.22 -22.01 21.01
N PRO A 168 -21.52 -20.95 21.46
CA PRO A 168 -20.06 -20.87 21.33
C PRO A 168 -19.31 -21.92 22.15
N ASN A 169 -19.94 -22.53 23.17
CA ASN A 169 -19.25 -23.39 24.14
C ASN A 169 -20.05 -24.65 24.57
N GLY A 170 -21.07 -25.07 23.82
CA GLY A 170 -21.92 -26.20 24.25
C GLY A 170 -22.60 -25.97 25.61
N ILE A 171 -22.72 -24.70 26.03
CA ILE A 171 -23.33 -24.32 27.30
C ILE A 171 -24.82 -24.59 27.19
N LYS A 172 -25.30 -25.49 28.03
CA LYS A 172 -26.72 -25.78 28.18
C LYS A 172 -27.43 -24.53 28.69
N ASN A 173 -28.21 -23.88 27.84
CA ASN A 173 -28.91 -22.65 28.21
C ASN A 173 -29.94 -22.97 29.31
N PRO A 174 -29.80 -22.41 30.53
CA PRO A 174 -30.67 -22.74 31.65
C PRO A 174 -32.08 -22.16 31.53
N TRP A 175 -32.37 -21.36 30.51
CA TRP A 175 -33.71 -20.89 30.13
C TRP A 175 -34.35 -21.69 28.99
N SER A 176 -33.64 -22.62 28.34
CA SER A 176 -34.21 -23.43 27.26
C SER A 176 -35.13 -24.53 27.80
N LYS A 177 -36.11 -24.97 27.01
CA LYS A 177 -37.03 -26.06 27.40
C LYS A 177 -36.30 -27.36 27.69
N GLU A 178 -35.19 -27.61 27.01
CA GLU A 178 -34.41 -28.86 27.15
C GLU A 178 -33.45 -28.86 28.36
N HIS A 179 -33.07 -27.68 28.87
CA HIS A 179 -32.03 -27.54 29.89
C HIS A 179 -32.41 -26.59 31.04
N PHE A 180 -33.70 -26.41 31.29
CA PHE A 180 -34.23 -25.50 32.30
C PHE A 180 -33.68 -25.77 33.71
N ASN A 181 -33.02 -24.78 34.33
CA ASN A 181 -32.45 -24.89 35.69
C ASN A 181 -32.46 -23.55 36.45
N LEU A 182 -33.30 -23.44 37.49
CA LEU A 182 -33.47 -22.21 38.29
C LEU A 182 -32.22 -21.81 39.10
N THR A 183 -31.41 -22.78 39.55
CA THR A 183 -30.19 -22.51 40.33
C THR A 183 -29.13 -21.83 39.47
N GLU A 184 -28.94 -22.33 38.25
CA GLU A 184 -28.01 -21.74 37.28
C GLU A 184 -28.49 -20.39 36.77
N GLN A 185 -29.81 -20.19 36.61
CA GLN A 185 -30.38 -18.89 36.29
C GLN A 185 -30.06 -17.86 37.39
N GLY A 186 -30.27 -18.21 38.67
CA GLY A 186 -29.96 -17.33 39.80
C GLY A 186 -28.46 -16.98 39.88
N LYS A 187 -27.60 -17.95 39.61
CA LYS A 187 -26.14 -17.76 39.56
C LYS A 187 -25.73 -16.81 38.42
N LEU A 188 -26.23 -17.04 37.21
CA LEU A 188 -25.92 -16.21 36.04
C LEU A 188 -26.45 -14.78 36.17
N LEU A 189 -27.65 -14.60 36.74
CA LEU A 189 -28.20 -13.25 36.99
C LEU A 189 -27.34 -12.44 37.98
N ARG A 190 -26.67 -13.12 38.92
CA ARG A 190 -25.80 -12.48 39.92
C ARG A 190 -24.37 -12.27 39.41
N GLU A 191 -23.82 -13.22 38.66
CA GLU A 191 -22.41 -13.23 38.27
C GLU A 191 -22.15 -12.64 36.87
N ASN A 192 -23.10 -12.78 35.93
CA ASN A 192 -22.97 -12.25 34.57
C ASN A 192 -24.34 -11.85 33.98
N PRO A 193 -24.89 -10.69 34.39
CA PRO A 193 -26.24 -10.26 34.00
C PRO A 193 -26.40 -10.01 32.50
N GLU A 194 -25.35 -9.65 31.77
CA GLU A 194 -25.40 -9.43 30.32
C GLU A 194 -25.49 -10.77 29.57
N LEU A 195 -24.75 -11.79 30.00
CA LEU A 195 -24.88 -13.14 29.47
C LEU A 195 -26.27 -13.74 29.78
N ALA A 196 -26.81 -13.47 30.98
CA ALA A 196 -28.17 -13.89 31.35
C ALA A 196 -29.23 -13.30 30.41
N LYS A 197 -29.17 -11.99 30.11
CA LYS A 197 -30.08 -11.35 29.15
C LYS A 197 -29.95 -11.94 27.74
N GLN A 198 -28.74 -12.22 27.29
CA GLN A 198 -28.50 -12.87 26.00
C GLN A 198 -29.13 -14.26 25.94
N LEU A 199 -28.95 -15.07 26.98
CA LEU A 199 -29.50 -16.42 27.04
C LEU A 199 -31.04 -16.43 27.15
N MET A 200 -31.63 -15.50 27.90
CA MET A 200 -33.09 -15.30 27.94
C MET A 200 -33.67 -14.84 26.59
N ALA A 201 -32.96 -13.99 25.84
CA ALA A 201 -33.40 -13.55 24.51
C ALA A 201 -33.34 -14.67 23.46
N SER A 202 -32.48 -15.66 23.67
CA SER A 202 -32.31 -16.81 22.76
C SER A 202 -33.37 -17.91 22.90
N THR A 203 -34.24 -17.86 23.92
CA THR A 203 -35.26 -18.89 24.19
C THR A 203 -36.66 -18.51 23.73
N LYS A 204 -36.79 -17.38 23.04
CA LYS A 204 -38.01 -16.88 22.40
C LYS A 204 -38.04 -17.17 20.91
#